data_AF-A0A0K8TFJ4-F1
#
_entry.id   AF-A0A0K8TFJ4-F1
#
_cell.length_a   1.000
_cell.length_b   1.000
_cell.length_c   1.000
_cell.angle_alpha   90.00
_cell.angle_beta   90.00
_cell.angle_gamma   90.00
#
_symmetry.space_group_name_H-M   'P 1'
#
loop_
_entity.id
_entity.type
_entity.pdbx_description
1 polymer ?
#
loop_
_entity_poly.entity_id
_entity_poly.type
_entity_poly.pdbx_seq_one_letter_code
_entity_poly.pdbx_strand_id
1 'polypeptide(L)'
;DEPWRCFFGYRLYPTVTAPLFVFQWLFDEAQMTADNVGAPMTKQQWDYVHKMGDSLRNSFKNITSVFAPSCISHSVLTKRDWRLLKVDEVSLPQALRCWELNTRRAHRLPHKNRRGVKKKNGKMSKSHQNSTVTNEDHHKKKKRKNGGNMRRKKRRRNMHKNRNKQDCRHRLVERCSWPQCNHSC
;
A
#
# COMPACT_ATOMS: atom_id res chain seq x y z
N ASP A 1 5.40 -6.88 -36.65
CA ASP A 1 4.85 -6.51 -35.34
C ASP A 1 3.65 -7.37 -34.97
N GLU A 2 3.47 -7.67 -33.68
CA GLU A 2 2.34 -8.44 -33.15
C GLU A 2 1.60 -7.63 -32.05
N PRO A 3 0.82 -6.58 -32.42
CA PRO A 3 0.21 -5.65 -31.46
C PRO A 3 -0.78 -6.32 -30.49
N TRP A 4 -1.38 -7.43 -30.89
CA TRP A 4 -2.30 -8.22 -30.07
C TRP A 4 -1.65 -8.69 -28.75
N ARG A 5 -0.32 -8.77 -28.68
CA ARG A 5 0.41 -9.12 -27.46
C ARG A 5 0.19 -8.14 -26.31
N CYS A 6 -0.18 -6.89 -26.61
CA CYS A 6 -0.44 -5.86 -25.61
C CYS A 6 -1.77 -6.04 -24.86
N PHE A 7 -2.67 -6.91 -25.34
CA PHE A 7 -3.91 -7.24 -24.62
C PHE A 7 -3.65 -8.12 -23.37
N PHE A 8 -2.48 -8.74 -23.29
CA PHE A 8 -2.11 -9.57 -22.15
C PHE A 8 -1.45 -8.74 -21.06
N GLY A 9 -2.10 -8.66 -19.90
CA GLY A 9 -1.66 -7.82 -18.77
C GLY A 9 -0.19 -8.05 -18.37
N TYR A 10 0.29 -9.30 -18.35
CA TYR A 10 1.69 -9.60 -17.98
C TYR A 10 2.72 -9.05 -18.98
N ARG A 11 2.33 -8.82 -20.25
CA ARG A 11 3.18 -8.21 -21.29
C ARG A 11 3.11 -6.69 -21.26
N LEU A 12 1.93 -6.15 -20.97
CA LEU A 12 1.69 -4.72 -20.88
C LEU A 12 2.27 -4.10 -19.59
N TYR A 13 2.17 -4.81 -18.46
CA TYR A 13 2.53 -4.27 -17.14
C TYR A 13 3.91 -3.61 -17.07
N PRO A 14 5.00 -4.18 -17.64
CA PRO A 14 6.32 -3.55 -17.60
C PRO A 14 6.40 -2.17 -18.28
N THR A 15 5.48 -1.83 -19.17
CA THR A 15 5.46 -0.55 -19.89
C THR A 15 4.51 0.48 -19.25
N VAL A 16 3.73 0.10 -18.23
CA VAL A 16 2.78 1.00 -17.57
C VAL A 16 3.50 1.87 -16.54
N THR A 17 3.43 3.19 -16.71
CA THR A 17 4.04 4.18 -15.80
C THR A 17 3.10 4.64 -14.69
N ALA A 18 1.79 4.57 -14.93
CA ALA A 18 0.78 4.91 -13.93
C ALA A 18 0.74 3.86 -12.80
N PRO A 19 0.53 4.27 -11.54
CA PRO A 19 0.30 3.32 -10.45
C PRO A 19 -0.90 2.41 -10.77
N LEU A 20 -0.67 1.10 -10.78
CA LEU A 20 -1.69 0.10 -11.12
C LEU A 20 -1.84 -0.91 -9.97
N PHE A 21 -3.08 -1.09 -9.50
CA PHE A 21 -3.46 -2.15 -8.57
C PHE A 21 -4.13 -3.27 -9.35
N VAL A 22 -3.60 -4.48 -9.26
CA VAL A 22 -4.14 -5.65 -9.97
C VAL A 22 -5.01 -6.46 -9.03
N PHE A 23 -6.29 -6.60 -9.33
CA PHE A 23 -7.14 -7.63 -8.75
C PHE A 23 -7.32 -8.76 -9.77
N GLN A 24 -7.15 -10.01 -9.35
CA GLN A 24 -7.35 -11.14 -10.25
C GLN A 24 -7.77 -12.39 -9.48
N TRP A 25 -8.87 -13.02 -9.87
CA TRP A 25 -9.20 -14.37 -9.42
C TRP A 25 -8.18 -15.36 -10.00
N LEU A 26 -7.57 -16.20 -9.16
CA LEU A 26 -6.59 -17.17 -9.65
C LEU A 26 -7.19 -18.24 -10.53
N PHE A 27 -8.49 -18.48 -10.38
CA PHE A 27 -9.27 -19.40 -11.18
C PHE A 27 -10.44 -18.65 -11.82
N ASP A 28 -10.13 -17.65 -12.66
CA ASP A 28 -11.15 -16.81 -13.30
C ASP A 28 -11.98 -17.60 -14.33
N GLU A 29 -13.30 -17.50 -14.23
CA GLU A 29 -14.22 -18.26 -15.10
C GLU A 29 -14.08 -17.89 -16.58
N ALA A 30 -13.74 -16.64 -16.92
CA ALA A 30 -13.55 -16.23 -18.31
C ALA A 30 -12.28 -16.84 -18.91
N GLN A 31 -11.21 -16.97 -18.11
CA GLN A 31 -9.99 -17.68 -18.53
C GLN A 31 -10.28 -19.17 -18.73
N MET A 32 -10.95 -19.81 -17.77
CA MET A 32 -11.34 -21.21 -17.87
C MET A 32 -12.22 -21.47 -19.10
N THR A 33 -13.18 -20.58 -19.39
CA THR A 33 -14.04 -20.65 -20.57
C THR A 33 -13.24 -20.51 -21.87
N ALA A 34 -12.31 -19.55 -21.94
CA ALA A 34 -11.45 -19.35 -23.11
C ALA A 34 -10.54 -20.56 -23.39
N ASP A 35 -10.14 -21.28 -22.34
CA ASP A 35 -9.34 -22.49 -22.42
C ASP A 35 -10.17 -23.78 -22.61
N ASN A 36 -11.49 -23.66 -22.83
CA ASN A 36 -12.46 -24.77 -22.96
C ASN A 36 -12.51 -25.69 -21.73
N VAL A 37 -12.20 -25.15 -20.55
CA VAL A 37 -12.33 -25.85 -19.27
C VAL A 37 -13.64 -25.44 -18.64
N GLY A 38 -14.68 -26.27 -18.81
CA GLY A 38 -15.92 -26.13 -18.05
C GLY A 38 -15.71 -26.36 -16.55
N ALA A 39 -16.78 -26.49 -15.77
CA ALA A 39 -16.67 -26.91 -14.37
C ALA A 39 -15.88 -28.25 -14.30
N PRO A 40 -14.72 -28.30 -13.62
CA PRO A 40 -13.81 -29.43 -13.71
C PRO A 40 -14.46 -30.67 -13.06
N MET A 41 -14.70 -31.71 -13.87
CA MET A 41 -15.33 -32.97 -13.44
C MET A 41 -14.39 -34.18 -13.51
N THR A 42 -13.20 -34.01 -14.09
CA THR A 42 -12.19 -35.07 -14.27
C THR A 42 -10.85 -34.68 -13.67
N LYS A 43 -10.01 -35.68 -13.34
CA LYS A 43 -8.65 -35.46 -12.80
C LYS A 43 -7.79 -34.60 -13.73
N GLN A 44 -7.85 -34.82 -15.03
CA GLN A 44 -7.08 -34.04 -16.01
C GLN A 44 -7.50 -32.56 -16.04
N GLN A 45 -8.80 -32.28 -15.94
CA GLN A 45 -9.29 -30.90 -15.83
C GLN A 45 -8.80 -30.25 -14.53
N TRP A 46 -8.71 -31.01 -13.45
CA TRP A 46 -8.16 -30.52 -12.19
C TRP A 46 -6.66 -30.25 -12.24
N ASP A 47 -5.87 -31.13 -12.85
CA ASP A 47 -4.43 -30.91 -13.08
C ASP A 47 -4.20 -29.64 -13.91
N TYR A 48 -5.08 -29.37 -14.89
CA TYR A 48 -5.06 -28.13 -15.66
C TYR A 48 -5.36 -26.90 -14.79
N VAL A 49 -6.45 -26.93 -14.02
CA VAL A 49 -6.86 -25.82 -13.13
C VAL A 49 -5.74 -25.47 -12.16
N HIS A 50 -5.04 -26.46 -11.61
CA HIS A 50 -3.84 -26.25 -10.82
C HIS A 50 -2.73 -25.53 -11.56
N LYS A 51 -2.35 -26.05 -12.72
CA LYS A 51 -1.28 -25.48 -13.54
C LYS A 51 -1.62 -24.05 -13.96
N MET A 52 -2.88 -23.77 -14.24
CA MET A 52 -3.38 -22.42 -14.52
C MET A 52 -3.17 -21.49 -13.32
N GLY A 53 -3.60 -21.90 -12.13
CA GLY A 53 -3.38 -21.14 -10.89
C GLY A 53 -1.90 -20.83 -10.64
N ASP A 54 -1.02 -21.83 -10.76
CA ASP A 54 0.43 -21.67 -10.59
C ASP A 54 1.08 -20.78 -11.66
N SER A 55 0.65 -20.91 -12.92
CA SER A 55 1.13 -20.06 -14.00
C SER A 55 0.75 -18.60 -13.77
N LEU A 56 -0.49 -18.36 -13.32
CA LEU A 56 -0.99 -17.03 -13.02
C LEU A 56 -0.26 -16.41 -11.81
N ARG A 57 -0.02 -17.19 -10.75
CA ARG A 57 0.84 -16.80 -9.62
C ARG A 57 2.22 -16.34 -10.07
N ASN A 58 2.84 -17.13 -10.94
CA ASN A 58 4.17 -16.84 -11.47
C ASN A 58 4.18 -15.53 -12.28
N SER A 59 3.11 -15.23 -13.02
CA SER A 59 2.98 -13.97 -13.76
C SER A 59 3.00 -12.73 -12.86
N PHE A 60 2.57 -12.87 -11.60
CA PHE A 60 2.54 -11.76 -10.64
C PHE A 60 3.88 -11.46 -10.00
N LYS A 61 4.95 -12.24 -10.23
CA LYS A 61 6.27 -12.07 -9.58
C LYS A 61 6.83 -10.64 -9.70
N ASN A 62 6.54 -9.92 -10.77
CA ASN A 62 7.05 -8.56 -10.98
C ASN A 62 6.00 -7.45 -10.74
N ILE A 63 4.81 -7.80 -10.23
CA ILE A 63 3.74 -6.83 -9.96
C ILE A 63 3.93 -6.18 -8.59
N THR A 64 3.86 -4.86 -8.54
CA THR A 64 4.11 -4.08 -7.31
C THR A 64 2.94 -4.14 -6.33
N SER A 65 1.71 -4.12 -6.81
CA SER A 65 0.48 -4.16 -6.00
C SER A 65 -0.54 -5.12 -6.62
N VAL A 66 -0.83 -6.22 -5.91
CA VAL A 66 -1.72 -7.29 -6.39
C VAL A 66 -2.55 -7.87 -5.25
N PHE A 67 -3.82 -8.17 -5.54
CA PHE A 67 -4.73 -8.91 -4.69
C PHE A 67 -5.33 -10.07 -5.49
N ALA A 68 -4.92 -11.30 -5.18
CA ALA A 68 -5.22 -12.50 -5.95
C ALA A 68 -5.67 -13.65 -5.04
N PRO A 69 -6.98 -13.75 -4.75
CA PRO A 69 -7.57 -14.87 -4.00
C PRO A 69 -7.71 -16.14 -4.85
N SER A 70 -7.63 -17.29 -4.19
CA SER A 70 -7.81 -18.64 -4.74
C SER A 70 -9.28 -18.98 -4.79
N CYS A 71 -10.02 -18.37 -5.71
CA CYS A 71 -11.46 -18.60 -5.90
C CYS A 71 -11.78 -18.81 -7.37
N ILE A 72 -12.80 -19.65 -7.63
CA ILE A 72 -13.50 -19.63 -8.92
C ILE A 72 -14.55 -18.54 -8.86
N SER A 73 -14.36 -17.50 -9.67
CA SER A 73 -15.33 -16.44 -9.84
C SER A 73 -14.97 -15.58 -11.04
N HIS A 74 -15.84 -14.63 -11.35
CA HIS A 74 -15.57 -13.59 -12.33
C HIS A 74 -16.09 -12.24 -11.85
N SER A 75 -15.31 -11.17 -12.09
CA SER A 75 -15.54 -9.80 -11.62
C SER A 75 -15.64 -9.66 -10.08
N VAL A 76 -15.41 -8.46 -9.54
CA VAL A 76 -15.44 -8.25 -8.08
C VAL A 76 -16.04 -6.91 -7.65
N LEU A 77 -15.66 -5.80 -8.28
CA LEU A 77 -15.96 -4.46 -7.76
C LEU A 77 -17.46 -4.10 -7.83
N THR A 78 -18.23 -4.81 -8.66
CA THR A 78 -19.67 -4.63 -8.80
C THR A 78 -20.49 -5.47 -7.82
N LYS A 79 -19.87 -6.43 -7.12
CA LYS A 79 -20.56 -7.34 -6.19
C LYS A 79 -20.71 -6.71 -4.81
N ARG A 80 -21.80 -7.01 -4.09
CA ARG A 80 -22.07 -6.42 -2.76
C ARG A 80 -21.10 -6.92 -1.68
N ASP A 81 -20.69 -8.16 -1.81
CA ASP A 81 -19.85 -8.94 -0.89
C ASP A 81 -18.34 -8.75 -1.11
N TRP A 82 -17.91 -7.91 -2.07
CA TRP A 82 -16.49 -7.62 -2.31
C TRP A 82 -15.71 -7.16 -1.07
N ARG A 83 -16.41 -6.63 -0.06
CA ARG A 83 -15.85 -6.19 1.23
C ARG A 83 -15.47 -7.36 2.14
N LEU A 84 -16.06 -8.54 1.92
CA LEU A 84 -15.84 -9.75 2.72
C LEU A 84 -14.63 -10.54 2.22
N LEU A 85 -14.22 -10.34 0.97
CA LEU A 85 -13.06 -11.02 0.39
C LEU A 85 -11.78 -10.66 1.11
N LYS A 86 -11.04 -11.69 1.50
CA LYS A 86 -9.78 -11.58 2.23
C LYS A 86 -8.72 -12.49 1.61
N VAL A 87 -7.46 -12.05 1.73
CA VAL A 87 -6.26 -12.87 1.55
C VAL A 87 -5.36 -12.58 2.74
N ASP A 88 -4.93 -13.63 3.46
CA ASP A 88 -4.16 -13.51 4.69
C ASP A 88 -4.76 -12.50 5.70
N GLU A 89 -6.08 -12.60 5.95
CA GLU A 89 -6.87 -11.69 6.81
C GLU A 89 -6.97 -10.23 6.37
N VAL A 90 -6.36 -9.84 5.24
CA VAL A 90 -6.49 -8.49 4.68
C VAL A 90 -7.62 -8.46 3.68
N SER A 91 -8.62 -7.61 3.91
CA SER A 91 -9.73 -7.47 2.97
C SER A 91 -9.38 -6.62 1.75
N LEU A 92 -10.08 -6.82 0.63
CA LEU A 92 -9.88 -6.03 -0.59
C LEU A 92 -9.99 -4.51 -0.35
N PRO A 93 -11.00 -3.99 0.38
CA PRO A 93 -11.04 -2.56 0.72
C PRO A 93 -9.85 -2.08 1.55
N GLN A 94 -9.33 -2.90 2.47
CA GLN A 94 -8.15 -2.57 3.27
C GLN A 94 -6.90 -2.50 2.38
N ALA A 95 -6.73 -3.47 1.47
CA ALA A 95 -5.61 -3.49 0.51
C ALA A 95 -5.62 -2.27 -0.41
N LEU A 96 -6.80 -1.92 -0.97
CA LEU A 96 -6.96 -0.72 -1.81
C LEU A 96 -6.66 0.56 -1.03
N ARG A 97 -7.12 0.67 0.21
CA ARG A 97 -6.83 1.82 1.07
C ARG A 97 -5.33 1.94 1.36
N CYS A 98 -4.67 0.83 1.64
CA CYS A 98 -3.22 0.77 1.82
C CYS A 98 -2.48 1.24 0.57
N TRP A 99 -2.86 0.72 -0.61
CA TRP A 99 -2.31 1.12 -1.89
C TRP A 99 -2.49 2.62 -2.16
N GLU A 100 -3.71 3.15 -2.02
CA GLU A 100 -4.01 4.58 -2.22
C GLU A 100 -3.12 5.48 -1.36
N LEU A 101 -2.97 5.15 -0.08
CA LEU A 101 -2.18 5.93 0.86
C LEU A 101 -0.69 5.93 0.51
N ASN A 102 -0.15 4.83 0.00
CA ASN A 102 1.26 4.73 -0.39
C ASN A 102 1.54 5.36 -1.76
N THR A 103 0.64 5.23 -2.73
CA THR A 103 0.72 5.92 -4.01
C THR A 103 0.72 7.44 -3.81
N ARG A 104 -0.16 7.97 -2.95
CA ARG A 104 -0.16 9.41 -2.61
C ARG A 104 1.10 9.89 -1.91
N ARG A 105 1.78 9.02 -1.15
CA ARG A 105 3.06 9.36 -0.49
C ARG A 105 4.21 9.41 -1.48
N ALA A 106 4.25 8.48 -2.44
CA ALA A 106 5.25 8.49 -3.52
C ALA A 106 5.18 9.80 -4.32
N HIS A 107 3.97 10.27 -4.65
CA HIS A 107 3.77 11.57 -5.32
C HIS A 107 4.06 12.80 -4.44
N ARG A 108 4.14 12.64 -3.12
CA ARG A 108 4.39 13.73 -2.16
C ARG A 108 5.83 13.81 -1.68
N LEU A 109 6.73 12.93 -2.10
CA LEU A 109 8.15 13.09 -1.81
C LEU A 109 8.64 14.37 -2.49
N PRO A 110 9.05 15.41 -1.73
CA PRO A 110 9.55 16.62 -2.33
C PRO A 110 10.91 16.30 -2.96
N HIS A 111 11.05 16.67 -4.23
CA HIS A 111 12.32 16.89 -4.89
C HIS A 111 13.26 17.61 -3.90
N LYS A 112 14.28 16.93 -3.37
CA LYS A 112 15.32 17.60 -2.56
C LYS A 112 16.11 18.49 -3.50
N ASN A 113 15.63 19.70 -3.74
CA ASN A 113 16.45 20.73 -4.32
C ASN A 113 17.51 21.14 -3.30
N ARG A 114 18.74 20.76 -3.65
CA ARG A 114 19.99 21.41 -3.27
C ARG A 114 19.77 22.90 -2.99
N ARG A 115 19.87 23.31 -1.74
CA ARG A 115 20.31 24.67 -1.39
C ARG A 115 21.41 24.54 -0.35
N GLY A 116 22.65 24.57 -0.86
CA GLY A 116 23.79 24.90 -0.03
C GLY A 116 23.59 26.30 0.53
N VAL A 117 23.70 26.43 1.85
CA VAL A 117 24.06 27.70 2.48
C VAL A 117 25.13 27.35 3.50
N LYS A 118 26.38 27.59 3.08
CA LYS A 118 27.51 27.77 3.99
C LYS A 118 27.10 28.78 5.06
N LYS A 119 27.33 28.48 6.34
CA LYS A 119 27.71 29.53 7.29
C LYS A 119 28.81 29.02 8.21
N LYS A 120 29.92 29.76 8.14
CA LYS A 120 31.23 29.52 8.76
C LYS A 120 31.17 29.71 10.28
N ASN A 121 32.18 29.14 10.91
CA ASN A 121 32.65 29.27 12.29
C ASN A 121 32.59 30.71 12.88
N GLY A 122 32.44 30.76 14.20
CA GLY A 122 32.83 31.89 15.05
C GLY A 122 32.94 31.45 16.52
N LYS A 123 34.17 31.36 17.03
CA LYS A 123 34.55 31.08 18.43
C LYS A 123 34.36 32.33 19.33
N MET A 124 34.31 32.05 20.64
CA MET A 124 34.97 32.76 21.76
C MET A 124 34.18 33.76 22.64
N SER A 125 34.12 33.40 23.94
CA SER A 125 34.58 34.15 25.14
C SER A 125 33.70 35.21 25.85
N LYS A 126 33.47 34.97 27.17
CA LYS A 126 33.46 35.81 28.42
C LYS A 126 32.83 37.23 28.37
N SER A 127 32.20 37.83 29.40
CA SER A 127 32.45 37.91 30.85
C SER A 127 31.30 38.68 31.59
N HIS A 128 31.27 38.52 32.92
CA HIS A 128 30.75 39.31 34.09
C HIS A 128 29.67 40.43 33.97
N GLN A 129 28.61 40.36 34.82
CA GLN A 129 28.23 41.20 36.01
C GLN A 129 27.89 42.68 35.67
N ASN A 130 26.86 43.38 36.18
CA ASN A 130 26.19 43.42 37.48
C ASN A 130 24.80 44.11 37.40
N SER A 131 23.93 43.78 38.37
CA SER A 131 22.91 44.59 39.07
C SER A 131 22.03 45.62 38.34
N THR A 132 20.70 45.42 38.38
CA THR A 132 19.75 46.34 39.05
C THR A 132 18.33 45.74 39.06
N VAL A 133 17.75 45.67 40.25
CA VAL A 133 16.34 45.32 40.49
C VAL A 133 15.51 46.57 40.24
N THR A 134 14.55 46.54 39.33
CA THR A 134 13.28 47.28 39.49
C THR A 134 12.15 46.56 38.76
N ASN A 135 10.98 46.67 39.39
CA ASN A 135 9.70 46.06 39.13
C ASN A 135 9.27 46.05 37.66
N GLU A 136 8.92 44.88 37.12
CA GLU A 136 7.87 44.71 36.10
C GLU A 136 7.40 43.25 36.09
N ASP A 137 6.67 42.89 37.14
CA ASP A 137 6.20 41.53 37.39
C ASP A 137 4.76 41.31 36.89
N HIS A 138 4.44 41.63 35.62
CA HIS A 138 3.08 41.32 35.11
C HIS A 138 2.93 40.84 33.65
N HIS A 139 3.99 40.74 32.84
CA HIS A 139 3.83 40.35 31.42
C HIS A 139 4.37 38.96 30.98
N LYS A 140 4.92 38.13 31.87
CA LYS A 140 5.52 36.82 31.48
C LYS A 140 4.63 35.58 31.63
N LYS A 141 3.33 35.70 31.96
CA LYS A 141 2.43 34.52 32.12
C LYS A 141 1.56 34.16 30.91
N LYS A 142 1.58 34.91 29.79
CA LYS A 142 0.73 34.61 28.61
C LYS A 142 1.41 33.87 27.44
N LYS A 143 2.74 33.67 27.45
CA LYS A 143 3.46 32.97 26.35
C LYS A 143 3.80 31.49 26.58
N ARG A 144 3.54 30.92 27.77
CA ARG A 144 3.89 29.50 28.06
C ARG A 144 2.73 28.49 27.87
N LYS A 145 1.48 28.94 27.68
CA LYS A 145 0.33 28.03 27.50
C LYS A 145 0.15 27.51 26.06
N ASN A 146 0.74 28.15 25.04
CA ASN A 146 0.59 27.70 23.64
C ASN A 146 1.56 26.57 23.22
N GLY A 147 2.70 26.40 23.91
CA GLY A 147 3.66 25.34 23.59
C GLY A 147 3.17 23.93 23.95
N GLY A 148 2.44 23.82 25.07
CA GLY A 148 1.89 22.55 25.57
C GLY A 148 0.81 21.99 24.65
N ASN A 149 -0.11 22.83 24.19
CA ASN A 149 -1.18 22.43 23.26
C ASN A 149 -0.62 22.02 21.89
N MET A 150 0.40 22.72 21.37
CA MET A 150 1.04 22.36 20.12
C MET A 150 1.80 21.02 20.22
N ARG A 151 2.49 20.76 21.34
CA ARG A 151 3.13 19.46 21.64
C ARG A 151 2.11 18.32 21.78
N ARG A 152 0.96 18.55 22.42
CA ARG A 152 -0.13 17.57 22.57
C ARG A 152 -0.78 17.23 21.22
N LYS A 153 -1.02 18.23 20.37
CA LYS A 153 -1.53 18.06 18.99
C LYS A 153 -0.54 17.32 18.10
N LYS A 154 0.77 17.58 18.27
CA LYS A 154 1.86 16.87 17.56
C LYS A 154 2.02 15.42 18.02
N ARG A 155 1.92 15.14 19.34
CA ARG A 155 1.87 13.76 19.89
C ARG A 155 0.64 13.00 19.40
N ARG A 156 -0.56 13.61 19.39
CA ARG A 156 -1.78 12.98 18.82
C ARG A 156 -1.64 12.66 17.34
N ARG A 157 -1.05 13.57 16.54
CA ARG A 157 -0.73 13.34 15.12
C ARG A 157 0.30 12.23 14.91
N ASN A 158 1.35 12.17 15.74
CA ASN A 158 2.35 11.11 15.67
C ASN A 158 1.78 9.75 16.10
N MET A 159 0.88 9.71 17.09
CA MET A 159 0.21 8.47 17.51
C MET A 159 -0.76 7.96 16.42
N HIS A 160 -1.46 8.85 15.70
CA HIS A 160 -2.25 8.49 14.52
C HIS A 160 -1.38 8.05 13.33
N LYS A 161 -0.19 8.67 13.15
CA LYS A 161 0.79 8.19 12.17
C LYS A 161 1.34 6.80 12.51
N ASN A 162 1.49 6.47 13.80
CA ASN A 162 2.05 5.19 14.24
C ASN A 162 1.01 4.05 14.26
N ARG A 163 -0.27 4.34 14.54
CA ARG A 163 -1.36 3.36 14.38
C ARG A 163 -1.60 2.95 12.93
N ASN A 164 -1.25 3.83 11.98
CA ASN A 164 -1.37 3.59 10.54
C ASN A 164 -0.10 3.00 9.91
N LYS A 165 0.80 2.50 10.75
CA LYS A 165 1.94 1.66 10.34
C LYS A 165 1.55 0.19 10.52
N GLN A 166 0.31 -0.18 10.16
CA GLN A 166 0.05 -1.56 9.75
C GLN A 166 1.01 -1.82 8.60
N ASP A 167 1.80 -2.88 8.74
CA ASP A 167 2.70 -3.31 7.69
C ASP A 167 1.88 -3.50 6.41
N CYS A 168 2.11 -2.62 5.45
CA CYS A 168 1.23 -2.42 4.32
C CYS A 168 1.63 -3.46 3.28
N ARG A 169 0.99 -4.63 3.34
CA ARG A 169 1.25 -5.71 2.38
C ARG A 169 0.62 -5.36 1.04
N HIS A 170 1.47 -5.07 0.06
CA HIS A 170 1.04 -4.71 -1.30
C HIS A 170 0.83 -5.92 -2.21
N ARG A 171 1.39 -7.07 -1.83
CA ARG A 171 1.28 -8.31 -2.59
C ARG A 171 0.55 -9.35 -1.75
N LEU A 172 -0.72 -9.50 -2.07
CA LEU A 172 -1.65 -10.42 -1.42
C LEU A 172 -2.06 -11.44 -2.46
N VAL A 173 -1.23 -12.47 -2.62
CA VAL A 173 -1.49 -13.60 -3.50
C VAL A 173 -1.67 -14.80 -2.59
N GLU A 174 -2.86 -15.38 -2.61
CA GLU A 174 -3.19 -16.55 -1.78
C GLU A 174 -2.23 -17.71 -2.10
N ARG A 175 -2.13 -18.76 -1.30
CA ARG A 175 -1.22 -19.89 -1.62
C ARG A 175 -1.94 -21.22 -1.81
N CYS A 176 -3.26 -21.23 -1.63
CA CYS A 176 -4.03 -22.45 -1.77
C CYS A 176 -3.90 -22.97 -3.20
N SER A 177 -3.51 -24.22 -3.33
CA SER A 177 -3.39 -24.92 -4.61
C SER A 177 -4.76 -25.10 -5.28
N TRP A 178 -5.84 -25.02 -4.49
CA TRP A 178 -7.22 -25.21 -4.91
C TRP A 178 -8.08 -23.97 -4.64
N PRO A 179 -9.17 -23.79 -5.39
CA PRO A 179 -10.14 -22.75 -5.12
C PRO A 179 -10.84 -23.02 -3.78
N GLN A 180 -10.53 -22.20 -2.78
CA GLN A 180 -11.14 -22.22 -1.46
C GLN A 180 -11.37 -20.77 -1.02
N CYS A 181 -12.54 -20.24 -1.38
CA CYS A 181 -12.88 -18.88 -1.00
C CYS A 181 -12.99 -18.73 0.51
N ASN A 182 -12.40 -17.66 1.05
CA ASN A 182 -12.54 -17.21 2.44
C ASN A 182 -11.98 -18.13 3.53
N HIS A 183 -11.16 -19.13 3.21
CA HIS A 183 -10.49 -19.95 4.21
C HIS A 183 -8.97 -19.90 4.01
N SER A 184 -8.23 -19.67 5.10
CA SER A 184 -6.82 -20.01 5.13
C SER A 184 -6.71 -21.49 4.77
N CYS A 185 -5.96 -21.79 3.71
CA CYS A 185 -5.24 -23.05 3.69
C CYS A 185 -4.26 -23.08 4.89
#